data_AF-A0A2V9JX48-F1
#
_entry.id   AF-A0A2V9JX48-F1
#
_cell.length_a   1.000
_cell.length_b   1.000
_cell.length_c   1.000
_cell.angle_alpha   90.00
_cell.angle_beta   90.00
_cell.angle_gamma   90.00
#
_symmetry.space_group_name_H-M   'P 1'
#
loop_
_entity.id
_entity.type
_entity.pdbx_description
1 polymer ?
#
loop_
_entity_poly.entity_id
_entity_poly.type
_entity_poly.pdbx_seq_one_letter_code
_entity_poly.pdbx_strand_id
1 'polypeptide(L)'
;MGRGECRTLTPAPATRALRPVDEAYAELENENLPLRDEMGKPLVGRRRIIDRRQRLEQLLKTLHQLEANPSDLVLTTTLLVQTEALADDLFDLSQMAYDNDREELAKRLSDTEATTDHNADLVEGYTLDLAALKQQRLEELEKENRGLQQKLKESEHRNKSRFFRR
;
A
#
# COMPACT_ATOMS: atom_id res chain seq x y z
N MET A 1 -3.53 -30.79 21.68
CA MET A 1 -3.39 -30.63 20.23
C MET A 1 -4.26 -29.46 19.80
N GLY A 2 -3.69 -28.25 19.72
CA GLY A 2 -4.42 -27.05 19.34
C GLY A 2 -4.51 -26.94 17.82
N ARG A 3 -5.73 -26.92 17.29
CA ARG A 3 -5.97 -26.58 15.88
C ARG A 3 -5.88 -25.06 15.78
N GLY A 4 -4.80 -24.57 15.19
CA GLY A 4 -4.70 -23.17 14.77
C GLY A 4 -5.69 -22.95 13.64
N GLU A 5 -6.76 -22.23 13.91
CA GLU A 5 -7.67 -21.73 12.89
C GLU A 5 -6.89 -20.75 12.00
N CYS A 6 -6.47 -21.20 10.82
CA CYS A 6 -6.15 -20.32 9.71
C CYS A 6 -7.43 -19.58 9.34
N ARG A 7 -7.64 -18.39 9.92
CA ARG A 7 -8.64 -17.45 9.43
C ARG A 7 -8.22 -17.05 8.02
N THR A 8 -8.84 -17.67 7.03
CA THR A 8 -8.83 -17.20 5.65
C THR A 8 -9.41 -15.79 5.66
N LEU A 9 -8.55 -14.78 5.54
CA LEU A 9 -8.95 -13.42 5.20
C LEU A 9 -9.53 -13.50 3.78
N THR A 10 -10.85 -13.66 3.69
CA THR A 10 -11.60 -13.46 2.44
C THR A 10 -11.25 -12.07 1.89
N PRO A 11 -11.01 -11.90 0.57
CA PRO A 11 -10.65 -10.60 -0.05
C PRO A 11 -11.66 -9.45 0.15
N ALA A 12 -12.85 -9.76 0.67
CA ALA A 12 -14.00 -8.88 0.63
C ALA A 12 -14.00 -7.63 1.53
N PRO A 13 -13.34 -7.55 2.72
CA PRO A 13 -13.54 -6.43 3.64
C PRO A 13 -12.87 -5.15 3.15
N ALA A 14 -11.65 -5.23 2.61
CA ALA A 14 -10.91 -4.06 2.12
C ALA A 14 -11.53 -3.47 0.84
N THR A 15 -11.93 -4.30 -0.12
CA THR A 15 -12.65 -3.86 -1.32
C THR A 15 -14.02 -3.23 -1.00
N ARG A 16 -14.69 -3.67 0.08
CA ARG A 16 -15.96 -3.06 0.52
C ARG A 16 -15.75 -1.70 1.15
N ALA A 17 -14.64 -1.51 1.88
CA ALA A 17 -14.32 -0.24 2.52
C ALA A 17 -14.11 0.90 1.51
N LEU A 18 -13.71 0.57 0.28
CA LEU A 18 -13.44 1.53 -0.79
C LEU A 18 -14.65 1.80 -1.71
N ARG A 19 -15.76 1.09 -1.52
CA ARG A 19 -16.99 1.30 -2.30
C ARG A 19 -17.54 2.74 -2.17
N PRO A 20 -17.60 3.36 -0.98
CA PRO A 20 -18.06 4.75 -0.85
C PRO A 20 -17.23 5.73 -1.69
N VAL A 21 -15.94 5.45 -1.87
CA VAL A 21 -15.04 6.26 -2.70
C VAL A 21 -15.37 6.12 -4.19
N ASP A 22 -15.56 4.88 -4.67
CA ASP A 22 -15.95 4.63 -6.07
C ASP A 22 -17.33 5.22 -6.39
N GLU A 23 -18.28 5.12 -5.46
CA GLU A 23 -19.60 5.74 -5.58
C GLU A 23 -19.51 7.27 -5.63
N ALA A 24 -18.68 7.89 -4.78
CA ALA A 24 -18.46 9.33 -4.82
C ALA A 24 -17.79 9.78 -6.13
N TYR A 25 -16.82 9.02 -6.65
CA TYR A 25 -16.25 9.29 -7.96
C TYR A 25 -17.30 9.21 -9.06
N ALA A 26 -18.16 8.18 -9.05
CA ALA A 26 -19.22 8.03 -10.03
C ALA A 26 -20.27 9.16 -9.95
N GLU A 27 -20.64 9.61 -8.74
CA GLU A 27 -21.52 10.77 -8.54
C GLU A 27 -20.89 12.03 -9.15
N LEU A 28 -19.61 12.30 -8.86
CA LEU A 28 -18.88 13.47 -9.36
C LEU A 28 -18.59 13.42 -10.88
N GLU A 29 -18.37 12.24 -11.47
CA GLU A 29 -18.14 12.08 -12.92
C GLU A 29 -19.37 12.43 -13.75
N ASN A 30 -20.56 12.09 -13.23
CA ASN A 30 -21.83 12.29 -13.91
C ASN A 30 -22.41 13.69 -13.69
N GLU A 31 -21.96 14.40 -12.66
CA GLU A 31 -22.37 15.77 -12.41
C GLU A 31 -21.58 16.78 -13.27
N ASN A 32 -22.30 17.71 -13.86
CA ASN A 32 -21.70 18.83 -14.57
C ASN A 32 -21.35 19.93 -13.55
N LEU A 33 -20.42 19.62 -12.65
CA LEU A 33 -19.97 20.55 -11.61
C LEU A 33 -19.14 21.64 -12.27
N PRO A 34 -19.52 22.93 -12.15
CA PRO A 34 -18.61 24.01 -12.46
C PRO A 34 -17.56 24.04 -11.35
N LEU A 35 -16.56 23.16 -11.43
CA LEU A 35 -15.40 23.20 -10.55
C LEU A 35 -14.80 24.58 -10.74
N ARG A 36 -14.88 25.45 -9.74
CA ARG A 36 -14.37 26.81 -9.79
C ARG A 36 -13.44 27.03 -8.61
N ASP A 37 -12.31 27.68 -8.83
CA ASP A 37 -11.43 28.08 -7.74
C ASP A 37 -12.07 29.21 -6.94
N GLU A 38 -11.43 29.61 -5.83
CA GLU A 38 -11.84 30.75 -4.99
C GLU A 38 -11.98 32.07 -5.78
N MET A 39 -11.43 32.15 -7.00
CA MET A 39 -11.51 33.28 -7.92
C MET A 39 -12.59 33.10 -9.01
N GLY A 40 -13.40 32.04 -8.93
CA GLY A 40 -14.49 31.74 -9.86
C GLY A 40 -14.04 31.17 -11.21
N LYS A 41 -12.76 30.84 -11.39
CA LYS A 41 -12.21 30.26 -12.63
C LYS A 41 -12.41 28.75 -12.66
N PRO A 42 -12.67 28.14 -13.83
CA PRO A 42 -12.79 26.69 -13.93
C PRO A 42 -11.54 25.97 -13.42
N LEU A 43 -11.66 25.27 -12.29
CA LEU A 43 -10.73 24.23 -11.86
C LEU A 43 -10.80 23.12 -12.92
N VAL A 44 -9.81 23.11 -13.80
CA VAL A 44 -9.69 22.28 -14.99
C VAL A 44 -10.13 20.81 -14.79
N GLY A 45 -11.37 20.49 -15.22
CA GLY A 45 -11.76 19.36 -16.09
C GLY A 45 -11.88 17.92 -15.53
N ARG A 46 -12.96 17.23 -15.93
CA ARG A 46 -13.27 15.78 -15.79
C ARG A 46 -12.09 14.78 -15.88
N ARG A 47 -10.97 15.16 -16.52
CA ARG A 47 -9.75 14.34 -16.59
C ARG A 47 -9.19 14.00 -15.21
N ARG A 48 -9.19 14.93 -14.25
CA ARG A 48 -8.70 14.64 -12.89
C ARG A 48 -9.52 13.55 -12.19
N ILE A 49 -10.83 13.48 -12.42
CA ILE A 49 -11.68 12.46 -11.80
C ILE A 49 -11.41 11.07 -12.41
N ILE A 50 -11.21 11.00 -13.74
CA ILE A 50 -10.82 9.75 -14.42
C ILE A 50 -9.44 9.27 -13.94
N ASP A 51 -8.47 10.17 -13.81
CA ASP A 51 -7.13 9.84 -13.31
C ASP A 51 -7.19 9.33 -11.86
N ARG A 52 -8.08 9.89 -11.03
CA ARG A 52 -8.36 9.45 -9.66
C ARG A 52 -8.99 8.06 -9.60
N ARG A 53 -9.94 7.77 -10.50
CA ARG A 53 -10.55 6.44 -10.61
C ARG A 53 -9.55 5.36 -11.02
N GLN A 54 -8.63 5.69 -11.94
CA GLN A 54 -7.52 4.80 -12.29
C GLN A 54 -6.59 4.53 -11.10
N ARG A 55 -6.33 5.53 -10.25
CA ARG A 55 -5.56 5.32 -9.01
C ARG A 55 -6.26 4.38 -8.04
N LEU A 56 -7.58 4.50 -7.88
CA LEU A 56 -8.36 3.57 -7.05
C LEU A 56 -8.30 2.14 -7.59
N GLU A 57 -8.44 1.94 -8.91
CA GLU A 57 -8.31 0.62 -9.54
C GLU A 57 -6.92 0.02 -9.32
N GLN A 58 -5.87 0.84 -9.41
CA GLN A 58 -4.50 0.41 -9.15
C GLN A 58 -4.29 0.01 -7.69
N LEU A 59 -4.83 0.77 -6.74
CA LEU A 59 -4.79 0.43 -5.32
C LEU A 59 -5.47 -0.91 -5.03
N LEU A 60 -6.67 -1.13 -5.60
CA LEU A 60 -7.40 -2.39 -5.46
C LEU A 60 -6.61 -3.58 -6.04
N LYS A 61 -5.94 -3.37 -7.18
CA LYS A 61 -5.08 -4.38 -7.78
C LYS A 61 -3.88 -4.71 -6.89
N THR A 62 -3.21 -3.69 -6.34
CA THR A 62 -2.08 -3.88 -5.41
C THR A 62 -2.52 -4.64 -4.16
N LEU A 63 -3.66 -4.27 -3.56
CA LEU A 63 -4.25 -5.00 -2.43
C LEU A 63 -4.42 -6.49 -2.75
N HIS A 64 -5.01 -6.80 -3.90
CA HIS A 64 -5.24 -8.20 -4.27
C HIS A 64 -3.94 -8.98 -4.54
N GLN A 65 -2.93 -8.32 -5.10
CA GLN A 65 -1.60 -8.92 -5.26
C GLN A 65 -0.92 -9.17 -3.91
N LEU A 66 -1.09 -8.24 -2.96
CA LEU A 66 -0.54 -8.34 -1.61
C LEU A 66 -1.22 -9.44 -0.80
N GLU A 67 -2.53 -9.68 -0.97
CA GLU A 67 -3.22 -10.82 -0.36
C GLU A 67 -2.60 -12.16 -0.76
N ALA A 68 -2.17 -12.29 -2.01
CA ALA A 68 -1.50 -13.48 -2.51
C ALA A 68 -0.04 -13.59 -2.03
N ASN A 69 0.62 -12.47 -1.73
CA ASN A 69 2.00 -12.43 -1.25
C ASN A 69 2.20 -11.33 -0.18
N PRO A 70 1.76 -11.55 1.07
CA PRO A 70 1.76 -10.51 2.10
C PRO A 70 3.18 -10.08 2.50
N SER A 71 4.18 -10.94 2.28
CA SER A 71 5.58 -10.66 2.66
C SER A 71 6.37 -9.85 1.60
N ASP A 72 5.69 -9.37 0.57
CA ASP A 72 6.28 -8.58 -0.52
C ASP A 72 6.41 -7.11 -0.11
N LEU A 73 7.62 -6.73 0.29
CA LEU A 73 7.91 -5.37 0.74
C LEU A 73 7.63 -4.33 -0.35
N VAL A 74 7.84 -4.66 -1.62
CA VAL A 74 7.61 -3.70 -2.72
C VAL A 74 6.12 -3.45 -2.90
N LEU A 75 5.30 -4.50 -2.88
CA LEU A 75 3.84 -4.34 -2.95
C LEU A 75 3.30 -3.59 -1.72
N THR A 76 3.82 -3.86 -0.53
CA THR A 76 3.40 -3.14 0.69
C THR A 76 3.74 -1.66 0.61
N THR A 77 4.98 -1.30 0.22
CA THR A 77 5.36 0.11 0.06
C THR A 77 4.57 0.78 -1.07
N THR A 78 4.26 0.05 -2.15
CA THR A 78 3.39 0.56 -3.23
C THR A 78 1.99 0.86 -2.71
N LEU A 79 1.43 -0.02 -1.87
CA LEU A 79 0.13 0.18 -1.25
C LEU A 79 0.12 1.42 -0.34
N LEU A 80 1.18 1.64 0.44
CA LEU A 80 1.32 2.83 1.29
C LEU A 80 1.19 4.12 0.47
N VAL A 81 2.05 4.27 -0.54
CA VAL A 81 2.06 5.46 -1.43
C VAL A 81 0.71 5.66 -2.13
N GLN A 82 0.07 4.59 -2.57
CA GLN A 82 -1.24 4.67 -3.20
C GLN A 82 -2.34 5.08 -2.21
N THR A 83 -2.24 4.68 -0.94
CA THR A 83 -3.21 5.01 0.11
C THR A 83 -3.08 6.48 0.52
N GLU A 84 -1.87 7.00 0.67
CA GLU A 84 -1.61 8.43 0.90
C GLU A 84 -2.17 9.29 -0.24
N ALA A 85 -1.87 8.92 -1.49
CA ALA A 85 -2.40 9.64 -2.66
C ALA A 85 -3.93 9.61 -2.73
N LEU A 86 -4.57 8.54 -2.25
CA LEU A 86 -6.02 8.45 -2.17
C LEU A 86 -6.60 9.39 -1.10
N ALA A 87 -5.95 9.52 0.05
CA ALA A 87 -6.35 10.46 1.09
C ALA A 87 -6.29 11.90 0.57
N ASP A 88 -5.20 12.29 -0.10
CA ASP A 88 -5.07 13.61 -0.75
C ASP A 88 -6.18 13.85 -1.79
N ASP A 89 -6.48 12.86 -2.63
CA ASP A 89 -7.54 12.96 -3.63
C ASP A 89 -8.94 13.13 -2.97
N LEU A 90 -9.18 12.47 -1.83
CA LEU A 90 -10.42 12.61 -1.05
C LEU A 90 -10.53 13.97 -0.37
N PHE A 91 -9.44 14.47 0.21
CA PHE A 91 -9.37 15.79 0.79
C PHE A 91 -9.74 16.86 -0.24
N ASP A 92 -9.07 16.86 -1.40
CA ASP A 92 -9.35 17.77 -2.51
C ASP A 92 -10.84 17.75 -2.92
N LEU A 93 -11.42 16.55 -3.01
CA LEU A 93 -12.83 16.40 -3.37
C LEU A 93 -13.78 16.92 -2.30
N SER A 94 -13.45 16.71 -1.03
CA SER A 94 -14.26 17.24 0.08
C SER A 94 -14.31 18.77 0.05
N GLN A 95 -13.17 19.42 -0.21
CA GLN A 95 -13.09 20.88 -0.34
C GLN A 95 -13.92 21.36 -1.54
N MET A 96 -13.77 20.72 -2.70
CA MET A 96 -14.59 21.04 -3.87
C MET A 96 -16.10 20.88 -3.61
N ALA A 97 -16.50 19.86 -2.84
CA ALA A 97 -17.89 19.65 -2.47
C ALA A 97 -18.40 20.74 -1.51
N TYR A 98 -17.60 21.16 -0.52
CA TYR A 98 -17.94 22.28 0.35
C TYR A 98 -18.10 23.59 -0.42
N ASP A 99 -17.18 23.89 -1.33
CA ASP A 99 -17.21 25.11 -2.17
C ASP A 99 -18.45 25.19 -3.09
N ASN A 100 -19.13 24.07 -3.32
CA ASN A 100 -20.31 23.97 -4.17
C ASN A 100 -21.59 23.67 -3.37
N ASP A 101 -21.61 23.99 -2.08
CA ASP A 101 -22.75 23.82 -1.17
C ASP A 101 -23.27 22.37 -1.10
N ARG A 102 -22.38 21.38 -1.27
CA ARG A 102 -22.69 19.95 -1.19
C ARG A 102 -22.24 19.36 0.15
N GLU A 103 -22.71 19.92 1.25
CA GLU A 103 -22.23 19.60 2.61
C GLU A 103 -22.28 18.10 2.96
N GLU A 104 -23.35 17.38 2.60
CA GLU A 104 -23.47 15.95 2.88
C GLU A 104 -22.48 15.09 2.08
N LEU A 105 -22.21 15.45 0.82
CA LEU A 105 -21.19 14.78 0.01
C LEU A 105 -19.79 15.09 0.57
N ALA A 106 -19.53 16.36 0.89
CA ALA A 106 -18.28 16.81 1.47
C ALA A 106 -17.96 16.06 2.77
N LYS A 107 -18.95 15.95 3.67
CA LYS A 107 -18.82 15.21 4.92
C LYS A 107 -18.53 13.73 4.70
N ARG A 108 -19.26 13.06 3.80
CA ARG A 108 -18.99 11.64 3.45
C ARG A 108 -17.56 11.45 2.94
N LEU A 109 -17.08 12.37 2.11
CA LEU A 109 -15.71 12.35 1.58
C LEU A 109 -14.66 12.57 2.68
N SER A 110 -14.85 13.55 3.56
CA SER A 110 -13.95 13.78 4.71
C SER A 110 -13.94 12.62 5.72
N ASP A 111 -15.10 12.02 6.01
CA ASP A 111 -15.15 10.83 6.88
C ASP A 111 -14.37 9.65 6.25
N THR A 112 -14.42 9.54 4.92
CA THR A 112 -13.70 8.51 4.17
C THR A 112 -12.20 8.82 4.06
N GLU A 113 -11.82 10.09 3.91
CA GLU A 113 -10.44 10.57 4.00
C GLU A 113 -9.83 10.20 5.35
N ALA A 114 -10.49 10.53 6.46
CA ALA A 114 -10.00 10.21 7.81
C ALA A 114 -9.83 8.70 8.02
N THR A 115 -10.72 7.88 7.45
CA THR A 115 -10.58 6.42 7.46
C THR A 115 -9.38 5.96 6.62
N THR A 116 -9.13 6.62 5.50
CA THR A 116 -8.01 6.31 4.59
C THR A 116 -6.67 6.70 5.20
N ASP A 117 -6.59 7.86 5.85
CA ASP A 117 -5.43 8.34 6.60
C ASP A 117 -5.06 7.36 7.72
N HIS A 118 -6.04 6.94 8.52
CA HIS A 118 -5.83 5.89 9.52
C HIS A 118 -5.32 4.57 8.91
N ASN A 119 -5.82 4.20 7.72
CA ASN A 119 -5.31 3.00 7.04
C ASN A 119 -3.88 3.19 6.52
N ALA A 120 -3.49 4.40 6.12
CA ALA A 120 -2.11 4.70 5.74
C ALA A 120 -1.16 4.47 6.93
N ASP A 121 -1.52 4.94 8.13
CA ASP A 121 -0.74 4.68 9.36
C ASP A 121 -0.55 3.17 9.61
N LEU A 122 -1.62 2.38 9.42
CA LEU A 122 -1.55 0.92 9.60
C LEU A 122 -0.65 0.25 8.57
N VAL A 123 -0.72 0.67 7.31
CA VAL A 123 0.13 0.16 6.23
C VAL A 123 1.58 0.61 6.44
N GLU A 124 1.82 1.82 6.92
CA GLU A 124 3.16 2.31 7.25
C GLU A 124 3.79 1.45 8.35
N GLY A 125 3.09 1.24 9.46
CA GLY A 125 3.56 0.37 10.55
C GLY A 125 3.88 -1.04 10.06
N TYR A 126 2.99 -1.63 9.26
CA TYR A 126 3.23 -2.95 8.65
C TYR A 126 4.44 -2.97 7.71
N THR A 127 4.64 -1.90 6.94
CA THR A 127 5.79 -1.74 6.03
C THR A 127 7.10 -1.70 6.81
N LEU A 128 7.15 -0.94 7.91
CA LEU A 128 8.33 -0.82 8.77
C LEU A 128 8.67 -2.16 9.44
N ASP A 129 7.67 -2.87 9.96
CA ASP A 129 7.85 -4.20 10.56
C ASP A 129 8.40 -5.20 9.53
N LEU A 130 7.84 -5.21 8.32
CA LEU A 130 8.30 -6.09 7.25
C LEU A 130 9.73 -5.74 6.80
N ALA A 131 10.06 -4.45 6.68
CA ALA A 131 11.41 -3.99 6.37
C ALA A 131 12.42 -4.45 7.43
N ALA A 132 12.08 -4.30 8.71
CA ALA A 132 12.92 -4.76 9.82
C ALA A 132 13.15 -6.28 9.77
N LEU A 133 12.10 -7.07 9.53
CA LEU A 133 12.21 -8.52 9.39
C LEU A 133 13.11 -8.93 8.21
N LYS A 134 12.99 -8.26 7.06
CA LYS A 134 13.85 -8.53 5.90
C LYS A 134 15.31 -8.15 6.18
N GLN A 135 15.54 -7.02 6.85
CA GLN A 135 16.87 -6.58 7.25
C GLN A 135 17.53 -7.59 8.19
N GLN A 136 16.82 -8.03 9.23
CA GLN A 136 17.32 -9.08 10.13
C GLN A 136 17.67 -10.36 9.38
N ARG A 137 16.80 -10.80 8.45
CA ARG A 137 17.05 -12.02 7.67
C ARG A 137 18.27 -11.89 6.77
N LEU A 138 18.52 -10.71 6.19
CA LEU A 138 19.73 -10.46 5.40
C LEU A 138 20.99 -10.59 6.26
N GLU A 139 20.99 -10.00 7.46
CA GLU A 139 22.13 -10.08 8.39
C GLU A 139 22.43 -11.53 8.81
N GLU A 140 21.38 -12.32 9.06
CA GLU A 140 21.51 -13.76 9.34
C GLU A 140 22.14 -14.50 8.16
N LEU A 141 21.64 -14.28 6.94
CA LEU A 141 22.14 -14.92 5.73
C LEU A 141 23.60 -14.52 5.44
N GLU A 142 23.98 -13.27 5.67
CA GLU A 142 25.37 -12.84 5.55
C GLU A 142 26.28 -13.55 6.57
N LYS A 143 25.81 -13.69 7.82
CA LYS A 143 26.56 -14.41 8.86
C LYS A 143 26.70 -15.89 8.51
N GLU A 144 25.64 -16.53 8.03
CA GLU A 144 25.66 -17.91 7.54
C GLU A 144 26.66 -18.07 6.38
N ASN A 145 26.62 -17.17 5.40
CA ASN A 145 27.50 -17.19 4.24
C ASN A 145 28.97 -17.03 4.66
N ARG A 146 29.29 -16.06 5.54
CA ARG A 146 30.64 -15.90 6.12
C ARG A 146 31.11 -17.18 6.82
N GLY A 147 30.24 -17.81 7.62
CA GLY A 147 30.54 -19.07 8.30
C GLY A 147 30.80 -20.23 7.34
N LEU A 148 30.03 -20.33 6.26
CA LEU A 148 30.23 -21.35 5.22
C LEU A 148 31.54 -21.14 4.45
N GLN A 149 31.87 -19.90 4.09
CA GLN A 149 33.14 -19.58 3.45
C GLN A 149 34.35 -19.94 4.32
N GLN A 150 34.27 -19.70 5.64
CA GLN A 150 35.31 -20.09 6.56
C GLN A 150 35.46 -21.62 6.63
N LYS A 151 34.36 -22.36 6.76
CA LYS A 151 34.37 -23.84 6.73
C LYS A 151 34.95 -24.40 5.43
N LEU A 152 34.64 -23.79 4.29
CA LEU A 152 35.21 -24.15 3.00
C LEU A 152 36.73 -23.98 3.01
N LYS A 153 37.25 -22.80 3.39
CA LYS A 153 38.69 -22.55 3.51
C LYS A 153 39.40 -23.55 4.44
N GLU A 154 38.81 -23.85 5.59
CA GLU A 154 39.37 -24.82 6.53
C GLU A 154 39.39 -26.25 5.98
N SER A 155 38.38 -26.63 5.19
CA SER A 155 38.34 -27.96 4.56
C SER A 155 39.35 -28.08 3.41
N GLU A 156 39.54 -27.02 2.63
CA GLU A 156 40.58 -26.94 1.58
C GLU A 156 41.99 -27.03 2.16
N HIS A 157 42.27 -26.31 3.25
CA HIS A 157 43.55 -26.40 3.95
C HIS A 157 43.82 -27.80 4.54
N ARG A 158 42.78 -28.45 5.10
CA ARG A 158 42.87 -29.84 5.58
C ARG A 158 43.12 -30.85 4.46
N ASN A 159 42.55 -30.65 3.28
CA ASN A 159 42.79 -31.54 2.13
C ASN A 159 44.18 -31.36 1.53
N LYS A 160 44.68 -30.11 1.39
CA LYS A 160 46.05 -29.86 0.94
C LYS A 160 47.08 -30.46 1.89
N SER A 161 46.93 -30.26 3.19
CA SER A 161 47.84 -30.82 4.20
C SER A 161 47.85 -32.36 4.26
N ARG A 162 46.74 -33.03 3.90
CA ARG A 162 46.70 -34.49 3.72
C ARG A 162 47.41 -34.96 2.45
N PHE A 163 47.34 -34.17 1.37
CA PHE A 163 47.99 -34.50 0.10
C PHE A 163 49.51 -34.44 0.18
N PHE A 164 50.08 -33.45 0.89
CA PHE A 164 51.53 -33.32 1.10
C PHE A 164 52.14 -34.29 2.14
N ARG A 165 51.34 -35.18 2.75
CA ARG A 165 51.81 -36.19 3.72
C ARG A 165 51.85 -37.62 3.16
N ARG A 166 51.52 -37.82 1.89
CA ARG A 166 51.68 -39.07 1.14
C ARG A 166 52.78 -38.92 0.11
#